data_AF-A0A956MVF7-F1
#
_entry.id   AF-A0A956MVF7-F1
#
_cell.length_a   1.000
_cell.length_b   1.000
_cell.length_c   1.000
_cell.angle_alpha   90.00
_cell.angle_beta   90.00
_cell.angle_gamma   90.00
#
_symmetry.space_group_name_H-M   'P 1'
#
loop_
_entity.id
_entity.type
_entity.pdbx_description
1 polymer ?
#
loop_
_entity_poly.entity_id
_entity_poly.type
_entity_poly.pdbx_seq_one_letter_code
_entity_poly.pdbx_strand_id
1 'polypeptide(L)'
;MRKLILYSMFFLSTAAFAQQPMLDLQLTVSDNAGNAQTLHFGLDAAATNGIDANLNENELPPFPPSGIFEARFIGDDISLSEIGLGSYQDYRTGGPGYSGIIVHELKYQAGSNGSAITIGWNLPAGVTGLLEDLLGGVVVSQAMQDSGTITISNLALDKLKMTVTYNNIMTSVDEAGPELPDGFELEQNYPNPFNPTTMLSYKLAISSEVNLSIFNMAGQMVRTLVDGSKAAGAYKVRWDGRDQQGAKVASGLYLYRLRIGEQIRTRSMLLTK
;
A
#
# COMPACT_ATOMS: atom_id res chain seq x y z
N MET A 1 -26.63 46.05 31.04
CA MET A 1 -26.29 45.01 30.05
C MET A 1 -24.85 44.56 30.28
N ARG A 2 -24.63 43.37 30.85
CA ARG A 2 -23.30 42.75 31.04
C ARG A 2 -23.16 41.66 29.97
N LYS A 3 -22.20 41.78 29.05
CA LYS A 3 -21.88 40.73 28.07
C LYS A 3 -20.81 39.81 28.65
N LEU A 4 -21.16 38.54 28.80
CA LEU A 4 -20.27 37.43 29.15
C LEU A 4 -19.53 37.01 27.87
N ILE A 5 -18.20 36.97 27.88
CA ILE A 5 -17.39 36.45 26.77
C ILE A 5 -17.06 35.00 27.10
N LEU A 6 -17.57 34.08 26.30
CA LEU A 6 -17.32 32.65 26.41
C LEU A 6 -16.09 32.29 25.57
N TYR A 7 -15.01 31.86 26.19
CA TYR A 7 -13.86 31.29 25.48
C TYR A 7 -14.17 29.82 25.15
N SER A 8 -14.38 29.53 23.87
CA SER A 8 -14.40 28.17 23.34
C SER A 8 -12.95 27.72 23.13
N MET A 9 -12.50 26.81 24.00
CA MET A 9 -11.22 26.14 23.88
C MET A 9 -11.41 24.97 22.90
N PHE A 10 -10.92 25.14 21.67
CA PHE A 10 -10.88 24.04 20.69
C PHE A 10 -9.73 23.10 21.06
N PHE A 11 -10.06 21.90 21.54
CA PHE A 11 -9.13 20.78 21.51
C PHE A 11 -8.98 20.33 20.05
N LEU A 12 -7.82 20.58 19.44
CA LEU A 12 -7.45 19.87 18.21
C LEU A 12 -7.00 18.47 18.61
N SER A 13 -7.84 17.47 18.38
CA SER A 13 -7.40 16.08 18.32
C SER A 13 -6.57 15.91 17.05
N THR A 14 -5.26 15.69 17.18
CA THR A 14 -4.44 15.21 16.09
C THR A 14 -4.80 13.75 15.83
N ALA A 15 -5.61 13.49 14.81
CA ALA A 15 -5.68 12.15 14.24
C ALA A 15 -4.33 11.89 13.57
N ALA A 16 -3.52 11.02 14.16
CA ALA A 16 -2.34 10.48 13.50
C ALA A 16 -2.81 9.62 12.33
N PHE A 17 -2.58 10.07 11.11
CA PHE A 17 -2.71 9.19 9.95
C PHE A 17 -1.53 8.21 10.01
N ALA A 18 -1.83 6.90 10.00
CA ALA A 18 -0.81 5.88 9.90
C ALA A 18 0.03 6.10 8.62
N GLN A 19 1.33 5.92 8.75
CA GLN A 19 2.26 5.97 7.63
C GLN A 19 1.99 4.79 6.71
N GLN A 20 1.93 5.04 5.40
CA GLN A 20 1.91 3.97 4.41
C GLN A 20 3.31 3.35 4.34
N PRO A 21 3.43 2.01 4.43
CA PRO A 21 4.72 1.34 4.34
C PRO A 21 5.33 1.55 2.95
N MET A 22 6.66 1.58 2.89
CA MET A 22 7.39 1.72 1.62
C MET A 22 7.09 0.58 0.63
N LEU A 23 6.94 -0.65 1.12
CA LEU A 23 6.55 -1.82 0.34
C LEU A 23 5.50 -2.61 1.14
N ASP A 24 4.29 -2.70 0.59
CA ASP A 24 3.21 -3.53 1.11
C ASP A 24 2.97 -4.73 0.18
N LEU A 25 3.14 -5.93 0.71
CA LEU A 25 2.91 -7.20 0.03
C LEU A 25 1.81 -7.96 0.76
N GLN A 26 0.98 -8.67 0.00
CA GLN A 26 -0.17 -9.37 0.55
C GLN A 26 0.01 -10.88 0.45
N LEU A 27 -0.40 -11.55 1.52
CA LEU A 27 -0.60 -12.99 1.57
C LEU A 27 -2.09 -13.24 1.86
N THR A 28 -2.76 -13.99 0.99
CA THR A 28 -4.15 -14.41 1.24
C THR A 28 -4.15 -15.82 1.81
N VAL A 29 -4.60 -15.97 3.05
CA VAL A 29 -4.81 -17.28 3.68
C VAL A 29 -6.31 -17.57 3.66
N SER A 30 -6.70 -18.76 3.25
CA SER A 30 -8.11 -19.16 3.16
C SER A 30 -8.31 -20.61 3.53
N ASP A 31 -9.52 -21.00 3.90
CA ASP A 31 -9.91 -22.40 3.94
C ASP A 31 -10.86 -22.76 2.78
N ASN A 32 -11.07 -24.04 2.56
CA ASN A 32 -12.00 -24.53 1.55
C ASN A 32 -13.49 -24.43 1.96
N ALA A 33 -13.81 -23.77 3.08
CA ALA A 33 -15.17 -23.47 3.52
C ALA A 33 -15.57 -22.01 3.20
N GLY A 34 -14.69 -21.24 2.55
CA GLY A 34 -14.94 -19.86 2.12
C GLY A 34 -14.49 -18.79 3.10
N ASN A 35 -13.80 -19.16 4.19
CA ASN A 35 -13.16 -18.18 5.08
C ASN A 35 -11.83 -17.73 4.47
N ALA A 36 -11.50 -16.44 4.61
CA ALA A 36 -10.25 -15.88 4.14
C ALA A 36 -9.78 -14.73 5.04
N GLN A 37 -8.46 -14.56 5.12
CA GLN A 37 -7.77 -13.48 5.82
C GLN A 37 -6.61 -13.01 4.94
N THR A 38 -6.51 -11.70 4.74
CA THR A 38 -5.35 -11.08 4.09
C THR A 38 -4.38 -10.62 5.17
N LEU A 39 -3.12 -11.01 5.01
CA LEU A 39 -2.00 -10.57 5.83
C LEU A 39 -1.10 -9.66 5.00
N HIS A 40 -0.50 -8.68 5.66
CA HIS A 40 0.41 -7.72 5.02
C HIS A 40 1.81 -7.84 5.57
N PHE A 41 2.79 -7.79 4.69
CA PHE A 41 4.19 -7.79 5.08
C PHE A 41 4.99 -6.96 4.09
N GLY A 42 6.22 -6.61 4.46
CA GLY A 42 7.10 -5.93 3.53
C GLY A 42 8.11 -5.09 4.26
N LEU A 43 8.36 -3.89 3.73
CA LEU A 43 9.48 -3.07 4.17
C LEU A 43 9.04 -1.64 4.44
N ASP A 44 9.60 -1.06 5.49
CA ASP A 44 9.59 0.38 5.73
C ASP A 44 10.88 0.81 6.44
N ALA A 45 11.32 2.06 6.23
CA ALA A 45 12.53 2.57 6.84
C ALA A 45 12.36 2.82 8.36
N ALA A 46 11.13 3.06 8.81
CA ALA A 46 10.77 3.27 10.20
C ALA A 46 10.30 1.98 10.90
N ALA A 47 10.14 0.87 10.16
CA ALA A 47 9.77 -0.41 10.75
C ALA A 47 10.86 -0.95 11.68
N THR A 48 10.43 -1.69 12.69
CA THR A 48 11.26 -2.43 13.62
C THR A 48 11.04 -3.94 13.42
N ASN A 49 11.42 -4.73 14.43
CA ASN A 49 11.13 -6.15 14.48
C ASN A 49 9.88 -6.45 15.34
N GLY A 50 9.34 -5.44 16.03
CA GLY A 50 8.15 -5.57 16.86
C GLY A 50 6.96 -4.80 16.28
N ILE A 51 5.89 -4.66 17.05
CA ILE A 51 4.67 -3.99 16.62
C ILE A 51 4.90 -2.48 16.38
N ASP A 52 4.79 -2.07 15.12
CA ASP A 52 4.89 -0.68 14.69
C ASP A 52 3.52 -0.03 14.48
N ALA A 53 2.98 0.60 15.53
CA ALA A 53 1.67 1.28 15.46
C ALA A 53 1.59 2.37 14.36
N ASN A 54 2.72 2.97 13.99
CA ASN A 54 2.78 3.95 12.90
C ASN A 54 2.53 3.32 11.52
N LEU A 55 2.74 2.01 11.38
CA LEU A 55 2.48 1.22 10.17
C LEU A 55 1.19 0.41 10.28
N ASN A 56 0.30 0.81 11.20
CA ASN A 56 -0.96 0.12 11.51
C ASN A 56 -0.78 -1.32 12.02
N GLU A 57 0.40 -1.71 12.46
CA GLU A 57 0.56 -2.96 13.16
C GLU A 57 -0.09 -2.85 14.53
N ASN A 58 -0.96 -3.81 14.82
CA ASN A 58 -1.64 -3.89 16.10
C ASN A 58 -1.53 -5.30 16.62
N GLU A 59 -1.25 -5.36 17.91
CA GLU A 59 -1.20 -6.61 18.62
C GLU A 59 -2.62 -7.20 18.75
N LEU A 60 -2.77 -8.45 18.31
CA LEU A 60 -4.06 -9.14 18.28
C LEU A 60 -4.33 -9.85 19.60
N PRO A 61 -5.61 -10.06 19.98
CA PRO A 61 -5.96 -10.88 21.13
C PRO A 61 -5.39 -12.30 21.00
N PRO A 62 -5.38 -13.09 22.09
CA PRO A 62 -4.96 -14.48 22.04
C PRO A 62 -5.59 -15.26 20.88
N PHE A 63 -4.82 -16.19 20.32
CA PHE A 63 -5.25 -17.00 19.19
C PHE A 63 -6.55 -17.75 19.55
N PRO A 64 -7.58 -17.74 18.68
CA PRO A 64 -8.87 -18.30 19.02
C PRO A 64 -8.82 -19.82 19.22
N PRO A 65 -9.79 -20.42 19.95
CA PRO A 65 -9.93 -21.88 20.03
C PRO A 65 -10.11 -22.53 18.65
N SER A 66 -9.88 -23.84 18.57
CA SER A 66 -10.05 -24.59 17.32
C SER A 66 -11.48 -24.50 16.78
N GLY A 67 -11.62 -24.53 15.45
CA GLY A 67 -12.90 -24.46 14.76
C GLY A 67 -13.32 -23.04 14.33
N ILE A 68 -12.55 -22.01 14.69
CA ILE A 68 -12.69 -20.65 14.17
C ILE A 68 -11.54 -20.42 13.18
N PHE A 69 -11.83 -20.03 11.95
CA PHE A 69 -10.77 -19.70 11.00
C PHE A 69 -9.95 -18.50 11.48
N GLU A 70 -8.62 -18.61 11.43
CA GLU A 70 -7.71 -17.52 11.78
C GLU A 70 -6.36 -17.70 11.09
N ALA A 71 -5.72 -16.59 10.70
CA ALA A 71 -4.34 -16.56 10.21
C ALA A 71 -3.67 -15.25 10.62
N ARG A 72 -2.39 -15.30 11.02
CA ARG A 72 -1.61 -14.11 11.41
C ARG A 72 -0.12 -14.36 11.33
N PHE A 73 0.66 -13.29 11.31
CA PHE A 73 2.09 -13.35 11.63
C PHE A 73 2.29 -13.51 13.12
N ILE A 74 3.29 -14.29 13.50
CA ILE A 74 3.77 -14.46 14.87
C ILE A 74 5.30 -14.36 14.86
N GLY A 75 5.90 -13.83 15.93
CA GLY A 75 7.35 -13.62 16.02
C GLY A 75 7.93 -14.15 17.32
N ASP A 76 9.22 -14.47 17.31
CA ASP A 76 10.06 -14.79 18.47
C ASP A 76 10.64 -13.54 19.17
N ASP A 77 10.53 -12.39 18.49
CA ASP A 77 10.96 -11.05 18.90
C ASP A 77 9.85 -10.22 19.58
N ILE A 78 8.59 -10.64 19.49
CA ILE A 78 7.47 -10.08 20.27
C ILE A 78 7.53 -10.65 21.70
N SER A 79 8.51 -10.18 22.47
CA SER A 79 8.64 -10.50 23.88
C SER A 79 8.27 -9.27 24.71
N LEU A 80 7.10 -9.27 25.35
CA LEU A 80 7.00 -9.44 26.80
C LEU A 80 5.55 -9.26 27.33
N SER A 81 5.06 -10.36 27.89
CA SER A 81 4.25 -10.45 29.12
C SER A 81 2.78 -10.02 29.17
N GLU A 82 2.24 -9.08 28.41
CA GLU A 82 0.82 -8.71 28.60
C GLU A 82 0.12 -8.32 27.28
N ILE A 83 -0.64 -9.27 26.74
CA ILE A 83 -1.77 -9.13 25.79
C ILE A 83 -1.42 -8.88 24.31
N GLY A 84 -1.08 -9.98 23.63
CA GLY A 84 -1.38 -10.36 22.25
C GLY A 84 -0.32 -11.29 21.67
N LEU A 85 -0.61 -12.00 20.57
CA LEU A 85 0.20 -13.17 20.13
C LEU A 85 0.69 -13.05 18.68
N GLY A 86 0.63 -11.86 18.09
CA GLY A 86 0.91 -11.63 16.68
C GLY A 86 0.05 -10.53 16.09
N SER A 87 0.16 -10.32 14.78
CA SER A 87 -0.46 -9.22 14.04
C SER A 87 -0.92 -9.66 12.64
N TYR A 88 -1.83 -8.88 12.05
CA TYR A 88 -2.19 -9.06 10.64
C TYR A 88 -1.20 -8.36 9.68
N GLN A 89 -0.30 -7.54 10.22
CA GLN A 89 0.71 -6.78 9.48
C GLN A 89 2.08 -6.96 10.16
N ASP A 90 3.11 -7.30 9.39
CA ASP A 90 4.50 -7.43 9.87
C ASP A 90 5.47 -6.87 8.82
N TYR A 91 5.84 -5.60 8.98
CA TYR A 91 6.82 -4.91 8.16
C TYR A 91 8.18 -4.93 8.85
N ARG A 92 9.25 -5.02 8.06
CA ARG A 92 10.62 -5.03 8.58
C ARG A 92 11.42 -3.87 8.06
N THR A 93 12.47 -3.51 8.79
CA THR A 93 13.34 -2.41 8.40
C THR A 93 13.92 -2.64 7.00
N GLY A 94 13.61 -1.72 6.08
CA GLY A 94 14.12 -1.74 4.71
C GLY A 94 13.99 -0.37 4.06
N GLY A 95 14.66 -0.18 2.93
CA GLY A 95 14.70 1.10 2.23
C GLY A 95 14.86 0.95 0.72
N PRO A 96 14.87 2.06 -0.04
CA PRO A 96 15.18 2.02 -1.46
C PRO A 96 16.55 1.38 -1.71
N GLY A 97 16.58 0.42 -2.64
CA GLY A 97 17.77 -0.38 -2.94
C GLY A 97 18.04 -1.49 -1.92
N TYR A 98 17.10 -1.78 -1.01
CA TYR A 98 17.28 -2.85 -0.03
C TYR A 98 17.45 -4.21 -0.71
N SER A 99 18.44 -4.95 -0.23
CA SER A 99 18.67 -6.36 -0.54
C SER A 99 18.94 -7.10 0.75
N GLY A 100 18.23 -8.19 0.99
CA GLY A 100 18.32 -8.91 2.25
C GLY A 100 17.35 -10.07 2.33
N ILE A 101 17.45 -10.83 3.42
CA ILE A 101 16.56 -11.95 3.74
C ILE A 101 15.88 -11.63 5.06
N ILE A 102 14.56 -11.76 5.07
CA ILE A 102 13.73 -11.61 6.26
C ILE A 102 12.95 -12.91 6.46
N VAL A 103 12.80 -13.30 7.71
CA VAL A 103 12.04 -14.48 8.10
C VAL A 103 10.84 -14.04 8.92
N HIS A 104 9.68 -14.54 8.54
CA HIS A 104 8.44 -14.42 9.29
C HIS A 104 7.97 -15.82 9.72
N GLU A 105 7.18 -15.91 10.79
CA GLU A 105 6.43 -17.12 11.13
C GLU A 105 4.94 -16.85 10.97
N LEU A 106 4.26 -17.75 10.27
CA LEU A 106 2.82 -17.74 10.08
C LEU A 106 2.20 -18.70 11.07
N LYS A 107 1.08 -18.32 11.68
CA LYS A 107 0.19 -19.23 12.41
C LYS A 107 -1.21 -19.16 11.80
N TYR A 108 -1.82 -20.32 11.58
CA TYR A 108 -3.14 -20.41 10.99
C TYR A 108 -3.91 -21.62 11.51
N GLN A 109 -5.23 -21.56 11.39
CA GLN A 109 -6.12 -22.70 11.61
C GLN A 109 -7.37 -22.59 10.72
N ALA A 110 -7.92 -23.74 10.34
CA ALA A 110 -9.15 -23.79 9.57
C ALA A 110 -10.39 -23.57 10.45
N GLY A 111 -11.47 -23.10 9.84
CA GLY A 111 -12.79 -23.09 10.49
C GLY A 111 -13.33 -24.51 10.68
N SER A 112 -14.44 -24.63 11.40
CA SER A 112 -15.05 -25.94 11.75
C SER A 112 -15.44 -26.79 10.54
N ASN A 113 -15.67 -26.16 9.38
CA ASN A 113 -16.01 -26.81 8.12
C ASN A 113 -14.83 -26.84 7.12
N GLY A 114 -13.68 -26.26 7.50
CA GLY A 114 -12.48 -26.25 6.66
C GLY A 114 -11.66 -27.51 6.89
N SER A 115 -11.18 -28.11 5.81
CA SER A 115 -10.33 -29.31 5.82
C SER A 115 -8.94 -29.07 5.22
N ALA A 116 -8.70 -27.88 4.68
CA ALA A 116 -7.42 -27.49 4.11
C ALA A 116 -7.24 -25.96 4.22
N ILE A 117 -6.00 -25.52 4.27
CA ILE A 117 -5.60 -24.11 4.21
C ILE A 117 -4.94 -23.84 2.87
N THR A 118 -5.38 -22.80 2.16
CA THR A 118 -4.73 -22.31 0.95
C THR A 118 -4.09 -20.96 1.22
N ILE A 119 -2.79 -20.86 0.92
CA ILE A 119 -2.01 -19.64 1.03
C ILE A 119 -1.67 -19.18 -0.39
N GLY A 120 -2.10 -17.98 -0.75
CA GLY A 120 -1.84 -17.35 -2.04
C GLY A 120 -1.00 -16.08 -1.91
N TRP A 121 -0.15 -15.83 -2.89
CA TRP A 121 0.73 -14.66 -2.95
C TRP A 121 0.78 -14.08 -4.37
N ASN A 122 1.21 -12.82 -4.45
CA ASN A 122 1.61 -12.14 -5.68
C ASN A 122 2.81 -11.24 -5.37
N LEU A 123 4.00 -11.69 -5.72
CA LEU A 123 5.26 -11.02 -5.42
C LEU A 123 5.73 -10.22 -6.64
N PRO A 124 6.15 -8.96 -6.46
CA PRO A 124 6.71 -8.16 -7.54
C PRO A 124 8.12 -8.63 -7.91
N ALA A 125 8.60 -8.17 -9.07
CA ALA A 125 9.98 -8.39 -9.47
C ALA A 125 10.96 -7.91 -8.38
N GLY A 126 11.99 -8.71 -8.11
CA GLY A 126 12.96 -8.43 -7.05
C GLY A 126 12.55 -8.95 -5.67
N VAL A 127 11.37 -9.56 -5.53
CA VAL A 127 10.96 -10.26 -4.30
C VAL A 127 10.71 -11.74 -4.62
N THR A 128 11.34 -12.61 -3.84
CA THR A 128 11.03 -14.05 -3.86
C THR A 128 10.83 -14.54 -2.44
N GLY A 129 10.19 -15.70 -2.28
CA GLY A 129 9.96 -16.29 -0.97
C GLY A 129 10.09 -17.80 -0.96
N LEU A 130 10.06 -18.35 0.24
CA LEU A 130 10.06 -19.77 0.50
C LEU A 130 9.21 -20.04 1.75
N LEU A 131 8.13 -20.80 1.57
CA LEU A 131 7.31 -21.32 2.66
C LEU A 131 7.81 -22.71 3.05
N GLU A 132 8.19 -22.87 4.32
CA GLU A 132 8.64 -24.14 4.87
C GLU A 132 7.86 -24.50 6.14
N ASP A 133 7.64 -25.79 6.36
CA ASP A 133 7.29 -26.25 7.70
C ASP A 133 8.48 -26.08 8.66
N LEU A 134 8.19 -26.07 9.97
CA LEU A 134 9.20 -25.85 11.00
C LEU A 134 10.22 -26.98 11.15
N LEU A 135 10.08 -28.09 10.41
CA LEU A 135 11.08 -29.17 10.32
C LEU A 135 12.07 -28.93 9.16
N GLY A 136 12.07 -27.74 8.56
CA GLY A 136 13.03 -27.36 7.53
C GLY A 136 12.69 -27.90 6.14
N GLY A 137 11.41 -27.91 5.78
CA GLY A 137 10.98 -28.23 4.42
C GLY A 137 10.63 -29.70 4.16
N VAL A 138 10.50 -30.53 5.20
CA VAL A 138 10.25 -31.98 5.08
C VAL A 138 8.84 -32.27 4.58
N VAL A 139 7.85 -31.48 5.02
CA VAL A 139 6.44 -31.67 4.69
C VAL A 139 5.93 -30.59 3.75
N VAL A 140 6.38 -29.34 3.95
CA VAL A 140 6.03 -28.20 3.10
C VAL A 140 7.33 -27.50 2.74
N SER A 141 7.63 -27.38 1.44
CA SER A 141 8.71 -26.54 0.92
C SER A 141 8.26 -25.97 -0.43
N GLN A 142 7.82 -24.72 -0.41
CA GLN A 142 7.22 -24.07 -1.57
C GLN A 142 7.88 -22.74 -1.87
N ALA A 143 8.52 -22.65 -3.02
CA ALA A 143 9.04 -21.40 -3.53
C ALA A 143 7.89 -20.46 -3.92
N MET A 144 8.02 -19.19 -3.54
CA MET A 144 7.14 -18.10 -3.90
C MET A 144 7.86 -17.25 -4.95
N GLN A 145 7.36 -17.28 -6.18
CA GLN A 145 7.79 -16.43 -7.30
C GLN A 145 6.53 -15.92 -7.99
N ASP A 146 6.58 -14.69 -8.50
CA ASP A 146 5.44 -14.03 -9.16
C ASP A 146 4.15 -14.24 -8.34
N SER A 147 3.07 -14.67 -8.98
CA SER A 147 1.86 -15.14 -8.31
C SER A 147 1.85 -16.66 -8.14
N GLY A 148 1.35 -17.15 -7.00
CA GLY A 148 1.19 -18.58 -6.77
C GLY A 148 0.34 -18.92 -5.55
N THR A 149 0.10 -20.20 -5.35
CA THR A 149 -0.65 -20.73 -4.21
C THR A 149 -0.09 -22.07 -3.72
N ILE A 150 -0.27 -22.37 -2.43
CA ILE A 150 -0.13 -23.72 -1.86
C ILE A 150 -1.36 -24.09 -1.05
N THR A 151 -1.81 -25.33 -1.18
CA THR A 151 -2.88 -25.90 -0.34
C THR A 151 -2.31 -26.96 0.60
N ILE A 152 -2.60 -26.82 1.88
CA ILE A 152 -2.12 -27.67 2.98
C ILE A 152 -3.33 -28.39 3.56
N SER A 153 -3.41 -29.69 3.29
CA SER A 153 -4.51 -30.54 3.80
C SER A 153 -4.20 -31.14 5.18
N ASN A 154 -2.95 -31.09 5.65
CA ASN A 154 -2.58 -31.54 6.99
C ASN A 154 -2.79 -30.42 8.01
N LEU A 155 -3.98 -30.35 8.59
CA LEU A 155 -4.33 -29.31 9.57
C LEU A 155 -3.59 -29.43 10.92
N ALA A 156 -2.80 -30.48 11.14
CA ALA A 156 -1.89 -30.54 12.29
C ALA A 156 -0.67 -29.62 12.11
N LEU A 157 -0.36 -29.20 10.87
CA LEU A 157 0.59 -28.13 10.59
C LEU A 157 -0.14 -26.80 10.70
N ASP A 158 -0.06 -26.16 11.87
CA ASP A 158 -0.69 -24.87 12.16
C ASP A 158 0.27 -23.68 12.01
N LYS A 159 1.51 -23.95 11.58
CA LYS A 159 2.58 -22.96 11.43
C LYS A 159 3.47 -23.22 10.23
N LEU A 160 3.97 -22.14 9.63
CA LEU A 160 5.01 -22.16 8.62
C LEU A 160 6.05 -21.06 8.86
N LYS A 161 7.29 -21.33 8.49
CA LYS A 161 8.35 -20.34 8.32
C LYS A 161 8.27 -19.77 6.90
N MET A 162 8.17 -18.47 6.78
CA MET A 162 8.20 -17.75 5.50
C MET A 162 9.51 -16.98 5.40
N THR A 163 10.40 -17.40 4.50
CA THR A 163 11.65 -16.69 4.22
C THR A 163 11.47 -15.86 2.96
N VAL A 164 11.58 -14.53 3.07
CA VAL A 164 11.45 -13.59 1.96
C VAL A 164 12.83 -13.04 1.60
N THR A 165 13.19 -13.12 0.33
CA THR A 165 14.41 -12.53 -0.21
C THR A 165 14.05 -11.32 -1.04
N TYR A 166 14.65 -10.18 -0.68
CA TYR A 166 14.54 -8.92 -1.38
C TYR A 166 15.82 -8.67 -2.16
N ASN A 167 15.71 -8.26 -3.42
CA ASN A 167 16.82 -7.97 -4.30
C ASN A 167 16.64 -6.62 -4.98
N ASN A 168 17.34 -5.62 -4.46
CA ASN A 168 17.37 -4.25 -4.97
C ASN A 168 15.96 -3.66 -5.14
N ILE A 169 15.21 -3.59 -4.04
CA ILE A 169 13.85 -3.06 -4.03
C ILE A 169 13.89 -1.57 -4.33
N MET A 170 13.54 -1.23 -5.57
CA MET A 170 13.33 0.15 -5.98
C MET A 170 11.88 0.50 -5.71
N THR A 171 11.63 1.66 -5.12
CA THR A 171 10.27 2.14 -4.90
C THR A 171 9.64 2.55 -6.24
N SER A 172 8.75 1.71 -6.80
CA SER A 172 7.70 2.19 -7.71
C SER A 172 6.47 2.49 -6.86
N VAL A 173 6.13 3.77 -6.71
CA VAL A 173 4.92 4.17 -5.99
C VAL A 173 3.70 3.85 -6.86
N ASP A 174 3.05 2.71 -6.63
CA ASP A 174 1.71 2.41 -7.15
C ASP A 174 0.71 2.16 -6.00
N GLU A 175 0.03 3.26 -5.67
CA GLU A 175 -1.17 3.42 -4.81
C GLU A 175 -2.42 2.63 -5.20
N ALA A 176 -2.78 1.56 -4.48
CA ALA A 176 -4.07 0.87 -4.59
C ALA A 176 -5.27 1.73 -4.12
N GLY A 177 -6.34 1.75 -4.91
CA GLY A 177 -7.66 2.31 -4.63
C GLY A 177 -8.66 1.75 -5.67
N PRO A 178 -9.96 1.68 -5.38
CA PRO A 178 -10.89 0.62 -5.82
C PRO A 178 -10.92 0.40 -7.34
N GLU A 179 -10.82 -0.87 -7.73
CA GLU A 179 -10.93 -1.35 -9.12
C GLU A 179 -12.37 -1.20 -9.65
N LEU A 180 -12.55 -0.19 -10.50
CA LEU A 180 -13.37 -0.31 -11.70
C LEU A 180 -12.43 -0.68 -12.85
N PRO A 181 -12.89 -1.49 -13.81
CA PRO A 181 -12.01 -2.23 -14.72
C PRO A 181 -11.19 -1.28 -15.58
N ASP A 182 -9.90 -1.59 -15.71
CA ASP A 182 -8.88 -0.99 -16.57
C ASP A 182 -9.25 0.28 -17.36
N GLY A 183 -8.48 1.33 -17.11
CA GLY A 183 -7.89 2.03 -18.25
C GLY A 183 -7.95 3.54 -18.21
N PHE A 184 -7.22 4.14 -17.28
CA PHE A 184 -6.56 5.39 -17.61
C PHE A 184 -5.17 5.47 -17.01
N GLU A 185 -4.24 5.99 -17.80
CA GLU A 185 -2.86 6.20 -17.41
C GLU A 185 -2.62 7.70 -17.26
N LEU A 186 -1.87 8.09 -16.23
CA LEU A 186 -1.26 9.41 -16.13
C LEU A 186 0.25 9.20 -16.18
N GLU A 187 0.93 9.75 -17.18
CA GLU A 187 2.37 9.62 -17.33
C GLU A 187 3.09 10.76 -16.59
N GLN A 188 4.37 10.55 -16.29
CA GLN A 188 5.22 11.60 -15.74
C GLN A 188 5.34 12.78 -16.73
N ASN A 189 5.27 14.01 -16.22
CA ASN A 189 5.45 15.19 -17.04
C ASN A 189 6.86 15.23 -17.64
N TYR A 190 6.98 15.64 -18.91
CA TYR A 190 8.28 15.80 -19.55
C TYR A 190 8.40 17.17 -20.22
N PRO A 191 9.50 17.92 -19.99
CA PRO A 191 10.60 17.61 -19.06
C PRO A 191 10.16 17.70 -17.57
N ASN A 192 10.90 17.05 -16.68
CA ASN A 192 10.84 17.23 -15.22
C ASN A 192 12.26 17.03 -14.64
N PRO A 193 12.91 18.03 -14.02
CA PRO A 193 12.42 19.39 -13.78
C PRO A 193 12.17 20.18 -15.08
N PHE A 194 11.29 21.17 -15.05
CA PHE A 194 10.94 21.96 -16.24
C PHE A 194 11.08 23.46 -16.00
N ASN A 195 11.36 24.21 -17.07
CA ASN A 195 11.44 25.67 -17.06
C ASN A 195 10.92 26.29 -18.36
N PRO A 196 9.87 27.13 -18.35
CA PRO A 196 8.73 27.09 -17.44
C PRO A 196 7.61 26.19 -18.00
N THR A 197 7.85 25.46 -19.10
CA THR A 197 6.83 24.66 -19.78
C THR A 197 7.11 23.16 -19.66
N THR A 198 6.06 22.37 -19.42
CA THR A 198 6.08 20.91 -19.43
C THR A 198 4.85 20.35 -20.13
N MET A 199 4.92 19.08 -20.54
CA MET A 199 3.81 18.34 -21.11
C MET A 199 3.29 17.31 -20.12
N LEU A 200 1.98 17.29 -19.89
CA LEU A 200 1.28 16.29 -19.10
C LEU A 200 0.57 15.33 -20.06
N SER A 201 0.93 14.05 -20.02
CA SER A 201 0.34 13.03 -20.89
C SER A 201 -0.58 12.10 -20.10
N TYR A 202 -1.74 11.77 -20.67
CA TYR A 202 -2.64 10.78 -20.09
C TYR A 202 -3.36 9.97 -21.18
N LYS A 203 -3.80 8.76 -20.85
CA LYS A 203 -4.55 7.88 -21.76
C LYS A 203 -5.87 7.49 -21.13
N LEU A 204 -6.91 7.40 -21.95
CA LEU A 204 -8.25 6.94 -21.58
C LEU A 204 -8.58 5.68 -22.39
N ALA A 205 -8.97 4.59 -21.75
CA ALA A 205 -9.42 3.37 -22.42
C ALA A 205 -10.88 3.46 -22.86
N ILE A 206 -11.69 4.26 -22.17
CA ILE A 206 -13.08 4.54 -22.50
C ILE A 206 -13.35 6.05 -22.48
N SER A 207 -14.46 6.46 -23.08
CA SER A 207 -14.90 7.86 -23.02
C SER A 207 -15.37 8.21 -21.62
N SER A 208 -14.82 9.25 -21.02
CA SER A 208 -15.04 9.58 -19.61
C SER A 208 -15.05 11.09 -19.34
N GLU A 209 -15.66 11.48 -18.22
CA GLU A 209 -15.56 12.84 -17.68
C GLU A 209 -14.18 13.03 -17.03
N VAL A 210 -13.41 14.01 -17.50
CA VAL A 210 -12.01 14.21 -17.09
C VAL A 210 -11.80 15.57 -16.45
N ASN A 211 -11.17 15.57 -15.28
CA ASN A 211 -10.63 16.78 -14.67
C ASN A 211 -9.12 16.64 -14.46
N LEU A 212 -8.31 17.48 -15.12
CA LEU A 212 -6.87 17.59 -14.94
C LEU A 212 -6.54 18.93 -14.32
N SER A 213 -6.13 18.92 -13.05
CA SER A 213 -5.87 20.13 -12.26
C SER A 213 -4.49 20.11 -11.61
N ILE A 214 -3.92 21.29 -11.40
CA ILE A 214 -2.61 21.52 -10.77
C ILE A 214 -2.81 22.11 -9.39
N PHE A 215 -2.01 21.66 -8.44
CA PHE A 215 -2.03 22.05 -7.03
C PHE A 215 -0.62 22.40 -6.55
N ASN A 216 -0.52 23.30 -5.58
CA ASN A 216 0.71 23.51 -4.83
C ASN A 216 0.83 22.51 -3.66
N MET A 217 1.95 22.53 -2.94
CA MET A 217 2.19 21.62 -1.79
C MET A 217 1.26 21.87 -0.59
N ALA A 218 0.60 23.03 -0.52
CA ALA A 218 -0.44 23.30 0.47
C ALA A 218 -1.81 22.71 0.05
N GLY A 219 -1.87 21.98 -1.07
CA GLY A 219 -3.12 21.43 -1.62
C GLY A 219 -4.03 22.47 -2.27
N GLN A 220 -3.58 23.72 -2.42
CA GLN A 220 -4.36 24.76 -3.06
C GLN A 220 -4.33 24.58 -4.58
N MET A 221 -5.50 24.66 -5.20
CA MET A 221 -5.62 24.59 -6.65
C MET A 221 -4.96 25.82 -7.30
N VAL A 222 -4.01 25.55 -8.18
CA VAL A 222 -3.27 26.56 -8.94
C VAL A 222 -3.97 26.84 -10.26
N ARG A 223 -4.36 25.77 -10.97
CA ARG A 223 -4.99 25.88 -12.30
C ARG A 223 -5.67 24.59 -12.70
N THR A 224 -6.83 24.68 -13.33
CA THR A 224 -7.44 23.56 -14.05
C THR A 224 -7.07 23.64 -15.53
N LEU A 225 -6.55 22.55 -16.09
CA LEU A 225 -6.09 22.47 -17.47
C LEU A 225 -7.10 21.78 -18.39
N VAL A 226 -7.83 20.80 -17.87
CA VAL A 226 -8.91 20.09 -18.56
C VAL A 226 -10.05 19.92 -17.58
N ASP A 227 -11.26 20.22 -18.03
CA ASP A 227 -12.50 19.93 -17.32
C ASP A 227 -13.58 19.63 -18.37
N GLY A 228 -14.03 18.38 -18.44
CA GLY A 228 -15.05 17.97 -19.41
C GLY A 228 -14.91 16.55 -19.92
N SER A 229 -15.92 16.10 -20.67
CA SER A 229 -15.94 14.79 -21.33
C SER A 229 -14.88 14.66 -22.43
N LYS A 230 -14.17 13.53 -22.43
CA LYS A 230 -13.14 13.14 -23.42
C LYS A 230 -13.40 11.73 -23.92
N ALA A 231 -13.17 11.51 -25.21
CA ALA A 231 -13.27 10.17 -25.80
C ALA A 231 -12.08 9.29 -25.39
N ALA A 232 -12.18 7.96 -25.56
CA ALA A 232 -11.04 7.07 -25.43
C ALA A 232 -9.87 7.53 -26.33
N GLY A 233 -8.63 7.50 -25.81
CA GLY A 233 -7.44 7.93 -26.55
C GLY A 233 -6.34 8.50 -25.67
N ALA A 234 -5.21 8.86 -26.31
CA ALA A 234 -4.06 9.49 -25.66
C ALA A 234 -4.09 11.01 -25.83
N TYR A 235 -3.77 11.74 -24.76
CA TYR A 235 -3.85 13.19 -24.67
C TYR A 235 -2.55 13.78 -24.13
N LYS A 236 -2.23 14.98 -24.61
CA LYS A 236 -1.07 15.76 -24.18
C LYS A 236 -1.51 17.19 -23.88
N VAL A 237 -1.24 17.67 -22.67
CA VAL A 237 -1.67 18.97 -22.19
C VAL A 237 -0.48 19.76 -21.68
N ARG A 238 -0.31 20.98 -22.21
CA ARG A 238 0.81 21.84 -21.87
C ARG A 238 0.49 22.67 -20.63
N TRP A 239 1.41 22.71 -19.67
CA TRP A 239 1.42 23.72 -18.61
C TRP A 239 2.65 24.62 -18.73
N ASP A 240 2.47 25.91 -18.44
CA ASP A 240 3.45 26.97 -18.63
C ASP A 240 3.88 27.69 -17.35
N GLY A 241 3.65 27.06 -16.19
CA GLY A 241 4.05 27.62 -14.89
C GLY A 241 3.24 28.86 -14.49
N ARG A 242 1.98 28.93 -14.93
CA ARG A 242 1.03 29.99 -14.56
C ARG A 242 -0.20 29.44 -13.84
N ASP A 243 -0.74 30.24 -12.93
CA ASP A 243 -2.01 29.99 -12.23
C ASP A 243 -3.23 30.25 -13.13
N GLN A 244 -4.42 30.07 -12.56
CA GLN A 244 -5.71 30.28 -13.22
C GLN A 244 -5.91 31.74 -13.70
N GLN A 245 -5.29 32.71 -13.01
CA GLN A 245 -5.33 34.13 -13.37
C GLN A 245 -4.25 34.51 -14.40
N GLY A 246 -3.41 33.55 -14.81
CA GLY A 246 -2.34 33.76 -15.76
C GLY A 246 -1.07 34.35 -15.16
N ALA A 247 -1.01 34.52 -13.83
CA ALA A 247 0.20 34.98 -13.16
C ALA A 247 1.21 33.83 -13.01
N LYS A 248 2.51 34.16 -13.04
CA LYS A 248 3.57 33.17 -12.93
C LYS A 248 3.65 32.66 -11.48
N VAL A 249 3.64 31.34 -11.28
CA VAL A 249 3.78 30.73 -9.95
C VAL A 249 5.25 30.56 -9.56
N ALA A 250 5.57 30.44 -8.26
CA ALA A 250 6.96 30.33 -7.80
C ALA A 250 7.65 29.02 -8.26
N SER A 251 8.97 28.98 -8.29
CA SER A 251 9.71 27.72 -8.45
C SER A 251 9.43 26.80 -7.25
N GLY A 252 9.34 25.49 -7.48
CA GLY A 252 9.02 24.54 -6.41
C GLY A 252 8.29 23.29 -6.90
N LEU A 253 7.93 22.43 -5.95
CA LEU A 253 7.18 21.21 -6.20
C LEU A 253 5.70 21.54 -6.38
N TYR A 254 5.11 20.98 -7.43
CA TYR A 254 3.68 21.03 -7.72
C TYR A 254 3.15 19.62 -7.92
N LEU A 255 1.85 19.44 -7.69
CA LEU A 255 1.14 18.20 -7.98
C LEU A 255 0.18 18.45 -9.14
N TYR A 256 0.02 17.50 -10.05
CA TYR A 256 -1.08 17.48 -11.00
C TYR A 256 -1.89 16.21 -10.79
N ARG A 257 -3.20 16.36 -10.87
CA ARG A 257 -4.18 15.34 -10.54
C ARG A 257 -5.12 15.16 -11.70
N LEU A 258 -5.22 13.93 -12.19
CA LEU A 258 -6.21 13.48 -13.14
C LEU A 258 -7.32 12.75 -12.39
N ARG A 259 -8.55 13.25 -12.50
CA ARG A 259 -9.76 12.62 -11.95
C ARG A 259 -10.65 12.15 -13.08
N ILE A 260 -11.14 10.92 -12.95
CA ILE A 260 -12.09 10.29 -13.88
C ILE A 260 -13.17 9.59 -13.03
N GLY A 261 -14.37 10.16 -12.99
CA GLY A 261 -15.42 9.71 -12.07
C GLY A 261 -14.94 9.78 -10.60
N GLU A 262 -14.88 8.62 -9.95
CA GLU A 262 -14.38 8.46 -8.56
C GLU A 262 -12.87 8.15 -8.49
N GLN A 263 -12.25 7.76 -9.60
CA GLN A 263 -10.84 7.39 -9.65
C GLN A 263 -9.96 8.64 -9.82
N ILE A 264 -8.83 8.66 -9.10
CA ILE A 264 -7.90 9.79 -9.07
C ILE A 264 -6.47 9.25 -9.22
N ARG A 265 -5.69 9.84 -10.13
CA ARG A 265 -4.23 9.65 -10.23
C ARG A 265 -3.54 10.99 -10.04
N THR A 266 -2.52 11.03 -9.18
CA THR A 266 -1.75 12.24 -8.90
C THR A 266 -0.27 11.99 -9.17
N ARG A 267 0.42 12.95 -9.76
CA ARG A 267 1.88 12.93 -9.91
C ARG A 267 2.47 14.28 -9.54
N SER A 268 3.75 14.28 -9.18
CA SER A 268 4.49 15.49 -8.81
C SER A 268 5.36 15.99 -9.97
N MET A 269 5.66 17.28 -9.97
CA MET A 269 6.50 17.95 -10.96
C MET A 269 7.28 19.10 -10.33
N LEU A 270 8.54 19.28 -10.72
CA LEU A 270 9.43 20.32 -10.21
C LEU A 270 9.58 21.44 -11.24
N LEU A 271 9.07 22.63 -10.92
CA LEU A 271 9.28 23.85 -11.69
C LEU A 271 10.57 24.52 -11.23
N THR A 272 11.55 24.63 -12.13
CA THR A 272 12.74 25.45 -11.94
C THR A 272 12.64 26.68 -12.84
N LYS A 273 13.09 27.83 -12.35
CA LYS A 273 13.14 29.08 -13.14
C LYS A 273 14.55 29.60 -13.16
#